data_AF-A0A1M5R9D9-F1
#
_entry.id   AF-A0A1M5R9D9-F1
#
_cell.length_a   1.000
_cell.length_b   1.000
_cell.length_c   1.000
_cell.angle_alpha   90.00
_cell.angle_beta   90.00
_cell.angle_gamma   90.00
#
_symmetry.space_group_name_H-M   'P 1'
#
loop_
_entity.id
_entity.type
_entity.pdbx_description
1 polymer ?
#
loop_
_entity_poly.entity_id
_entity_poly.type
_entity_poly.pdbx_seq_one_letter_code
_entity_poly.pdbx_strand_id
1 'polypeptide(L)'
;MASFAPAPQGHAHPAERLRQARLAVAAVLDSPASHRPEEVTSPTPIRPLPDDVGAIVVARADAGLPPAGDDFPRLPLIAKVARPAALLAALDLVLVVVAFTTGSTVLGVVALVLLLLFAAAAVVTMRYVAADPLRIGPRERAAIEASGRWSPRDEWTAPTRERALLAAATDAARRIVATPAWTTGLLARGGVVLSLAAELDQLETQARQTPAEPAWSRSVTRVSALTAYADTAAGIVVDEPAGEPREEDVEVLAFFLSPSIYEVG
;
A
#
# COMPACT_ATOMS: atom_id res chain seq x y z
N MET A 1 26.23 -4.38 -39.46
CA MET A 1 25.18 -4.61 -38.44
C MET A 1 24.52 -3.27 -38.20
N ALA A 2 23.33 -3.05 -38.77
CA ALA A 2 22.59 -1.80 -38.60
C ALA A 2 21.91 -1.83 -37.23
N SER A 3 22.27 -0.86 -36.38
CA SER A 3 21.61 -0.62 -35.10
C SER A 3 20.18 -0.17 -35.39
N PHE A 4 19.19 -1.00 -35.06
CA PHE A 4 17.80 -0.57 -35.03
C PHE A 4 17.62 0.29 -33.78
N ALA A 5 17.70 1.60 -33.94
CA ALA A 5 17.14 2.51 -32.96
C ALA A 5 15.62 2.25 -32.92
N PRO A 6 15.03 1.93 -31.75
CA PRO A 6 13.58 1.83 -31.66
C PRO A 6 12.97 3.16 -32.09
N ALA A 7 11.96 3.09 -32.96
CA ALA A 7 11.21 4.28 -33.37
C ALA A 7 10.72 5.02 -32.11
N PRO A 8 10.77 6.37 -32.07
CA PRO A 8 10.20 7.12 -30.95
C PRO A 8 8.75 6.69 -30.84
N GLN A 9 8.40 6.06 -29.71
CA GLN A 9 7.01 5.81 -29.37
C GLN A 9 6.36 7.19 -29.27
N GLY A 10 5.66 7.61 -30.32
CA GLY A 10 4.98 8.89 -30.33
C GLY A 10 4.00 8.89 -29.17
N HIS A 11 4.30 9.64 -28.11
CA HIS A 11 3.41 9.76 -26.96
C HIS A 11 2.12 10.40 -27.47
N ALA A 12 1.11 9.57 -27.73
CA ALA A 12 -0.19 10.05 -28.16
C ALA A 12 -0.69 11.09 -27.15
N HIS A 13 -1.15 12.24 -27.66
CA HIS A 13 -1.61 13.37 -26.85
C HIS A 13 -2.68 12.90 -25.83
N PRO A 14 -2.69 13.42 -24.58
CA PRO A 14 -3.62 12.96 -23.53
C PRO A 14 -5.09 12.95 -23.95
N ALA A 15 -5.51 13.95 -24.72
CA ALA A 15 -6.87 14.03 -25.25
C ALA A 15 -7.23 12.88 -26.22
N GLU A 16 -6.28 12.38 -27.02
CA GLU A 16 -6.51 11.27 -27.95
C GLU A 16 -6.63 9.95 -27.19
N ARG A 17 -5.81 9.75 -26.15
CA ARG A 17 -5.95 8.59 -25.24
C ARG A 17 -7.29 8.59 -24.51
N LEU A 18 -7.74 9.75 -24.04
CA LEU A 18 -9.06 9.89 -23.42
C LEU A 18 -10.19 9.53 -24.40
N ARG A 19 -10.06 9.96 -25.66
CA ARG A 19 -11.02 9.61 -26.72
C ARG A 19 -11.06 8.11 -26.98
N GLN A 20 -9.89 7.47 -27.08
CA GLN A 20 -9.79 6.02 -27.26
C GLN A 20 -10.39 5.26 -26.08
N ALA A 21 -10.10 5.69 -24.85
CA ALA A 21 -10.68 5.11 -23.64
C ALA A 21 -12.21 5.26 -23.61
N ARG A 22 -12.76 6.41 -24.01
CA ARG A 22 -14.22 6.61 -24.13
C ARG A 22 -14.86 5.63 -25.10
N LEU A 23 -14.23 5.38 -26.26
CA LEU A 23 -14.72 4.42 -27.24
C LEU A 23 -14.67 2.99 -26.69
N ALA A 24 -13.61 2.62 -25.99
CA ALA A 24 -13.48 1.32 -25.35
C ALA A 24 -14.56 1.09 -24.28
N VAL A 25 -14.79 2.09 -23.41
CA VAL A 25 -15.84 2.02 -22.39
C VAL A 25 -17.23 1.91 -23.02
N ALA A 26 -17.53 2.70 -24.06
CA ALA A 26 -18.80 2.61 -24.78
C ALA A 26 -19.04 1.19 -25.35
N ALA A 27 -18.01 0.58 -25.94
CA ALA A 27 -18.09 -0.79 -26.45
C ALA A 27 -18.37 -1.83 -25.35
N VAL A 28 -17.81 -1.65 -24.14
CA VAL A 28 -18.10 -2.51 -22.99
C VAL A 28 -19.54 -2.33 -22.50
N LEU A 29 -20.05 -1.10 -22.48
CA LEU A 29 -21.42 -0.79 -22.05
C LEU A 29 -22.49 -1.33 -23.00
N ASP A 30 -22.17 -1.43 -24.29
CA ASP A 30 -23.06 -2.00 -25.32
C ASP A 30 -22.92 -3.52 -25.45
N SER A 31 -21.98 -4.15 -24.74
CA SER A 31 -21.82 -5.59 -24.73
C SER A 31 -22.94 -6.27 -23.90
N PRO A 32 -23.63 -7.29 -24.45
CA PRO A 32 -24.64 -8.05 -23.71
C PRO A 32 -24.03 -8.94 -22.61
N ALA A 33 -22.70 -9.14 -22.62
CA ALA A 33 -22.00 -9.85 -21.57
C ALA A 33 -21.75 -8.92 -20.38
N SER A 34 -22.69 -8.88 -19.43
CA SER A 34 -22.44 -8.16 -18.17
C SER A 34 -21.43 -8.96 -17.35
N HIS A 35 -20.16 -8.57 -17.40
CA HIS A 35 -19.15 -9.13 -16.50
C HIS A 35 -19.46 -8.71 -15.06
N ARG A 36 -19.28 -9.64 -14.12
CA ARG A 36 -19.44 -9.35 -12.69
C ARG A 36 -18.31 -8.40 -12.27
N PRO A 37 -18.59 -7.31 -11.54
CA PRO A 37 -17.53 -6.50 -10.95
C PRO A 37 -16.71 -7.38 -10.01
N GLU A 38 -15.42 -7.50 -10.29
CA GLU A 38 -14.55 -8.36 -9.50
C GLU A 38 -13.85 -7.59 -8.36
N GLU A 39 -13.41 -8.33 -7.34
CA GLU A 39 -12.63 -7.79 -6.23
C GLU A 39 -11.29 -7.24 -6.71
N VAL A 40 -10.86 -6.10 -6.14
CA VAL A 40 -9.56 -5.49 -6.41
C VAL A 40 -8.68 -5.65 -5.18
N THR A 41 -7.54 -6.31 -5.35
CA THR A 41 -6.56 -6.55 -4.28
C THR A 41 -5.21 -6.00 -4.71
N SER A 42 -4.55 -5.27 -3.82
CA SER A 42 -3.23 -4.70 -4.03
C SER A 42 -2.34 -4.90 -2.80
N PRO A 43 -1.03 -5.15 -2.98
CA PRO A 43 -0.07 -5.13 -1.88
C PRO A 43 0.14 -3.72 -1.29
N THR A 44 -0.20 -2.68 -2.05
CA THR A 44 -0.15 -1.28 -1.62
C THR A 44 -1.57 -0.80 -1.28
N PRO A 45 -1.76 0.03 -0.24
CA PRO A 45 -3.08 0.57 0.12
C PRO A 45 -3.80 1.23 -1.08
N ILE A 46 -5.05 0.82 -1.33
CA ILE A 46 -5.96 1.48 -2.29
C ILE A 46 -7.00 2.36 -1.59
N ARG A 47 -7.13 2.23 -0.27
CA ARG A 47 -7.83 3.13 0.65
C ARG A 47 -6.79 3.93 1.45
N PRO A 48 -7.10 5.16 1.88
CA PRO A 48 -6.27 5.86 2.84
C PRO A 48 -6.15 5.02 4.12
N LEU A 49 -4.93 4.92 4.63
CA LEU A 49 -4.68 4.29 5.92
C LEU A 49 -5.19 5.20 7.04
N PRO A 50 -5.62 4.63 8.18
CA PRO A 50 -5.79 5.39 9.42
C PRO A 50 -4.52 6.18 9.74
N ASP A 51 -4.66 7.41 10.26
CA ASP A 51 -3.53 8.34 10.44
C ASP A 51 -2.38 7.76 11.26
N ASP A 52 -2.72 6.99 12.30
CA ASP A 52 -1.75 6.30 13.18
C ASP A 52 -0.95 5.23 12.43
N VAL A 53 -1.61 4.44 11.58
CA VAL A 53 -0.97 3.41 10.75
C VAL A 53 -0.19 4.05 9.59
N GLY A 54 -0.75 5.09 8.99
CA GLY A 54 -0.11 5.86 7.92
C GLY A 54 1.21 6.48 8.37
N ALA A 55 1.25 7.06 9.57
CA ALA A 55 2.47 7.60 10.15
C ALA A 55 3.57 6.53 10.33
N ILE A 56 3.19 5.31 10.77
CA ILE A 56 4.13 4.19 10.92
C ILE A 56 4.68 3.75 9.54
N VAL A 57 3.81 3.64 8.53
CA VAL A 57 4.19 3.23 7.18
C VAL A 57 5.15 4.24 6.54
N VAL A 58 4.88 5.54 6.69
CA VAL A 58 5.78 6.61 6.22
C VAL A 58 7.13 6.55 6.94
N ALA A 59 7.11 6.47 8.28
CA ALA A 59 8.34 6.40 9.06
C ALA A 59 9.20 5.16 8.72
N ARG A 60 8.56 4.05 8.33
CA ARG A 60 9.25 2.86 7.82
C ARG A 60 9.85 3.09 6.44
N ALA A 61 9.12 3.71 5.53
CA ALA A 61 9.63 4.04 4.20
C ALA A 61 10.85 4.97 4.29
N ASP A 62 10.81 5.97 5.17
CA ASP A 62 11.94 6.88 5.45
C ASP A 62 13.16 6.13 6.04
N ALA A 63 12.92 5.07 6.79
CA ALA A 63 13.96 4.18 7.32
C ALA A 63 14.46 3.13 6.30
N GLY A 64 13.98 3.15 5.05
CA GLY A 64 14.32 2.17 4.02
C GLY A 64 13.73 0.77 4.28
N LEU A 65 12.69 0.68 5.10
CA LEU A 65 12.00 -0.56 5.43
C LEU A 65 10.75 -0.73 4.55
N PRO A 66 10.34 -1.98 4.27
CA PRO A 66 9.11 -2.22 3.53
C PRO A 66 7.88 -1.72 4.33
N PRO A 67 6.87 -1.18 3.63
CA PRO A 67 5.67 -0.60 4.25
C PRO A 67 4.79 -1.64 4.94
N ALA A 68 4.81 -2.88 4.45
CA ALA A 68 4.21 -4.05 5.09
C ALA A 68 5.32 -5.09 5.35
N GLY A 69 5.35 -5.66 6.55
CA GLY A 69 6.31 -6.71 6.88
C GLY A 69 6.24 -7.15 8.33
N ASP A 70 6.75 -8.35 8.59
CA ASP A 70 6.94 -8.88 9.94
C ASP A 70 8.22 -8.37 10.61
N ASP A 71 8.91 -7.42 9.97
CA ASP A 71 10.20 -6.94 10.44
C ASP A 71 10.05 -6.09 11.70
N PHE A 72 10.77 -6.54 12.73
CA PHE A 72 11.03 -5.82 13.95
C PHE A 72 12.46 -5.26 13.84
N PRO A 73 12.64 -3.98 13.48
CA PRO A 73 13.98 -3.44 13.22
C PRO A 73 14.93 -3.64 14.40
N ARG A 74 14.38 -3.62 15.63
CA ARG A 74 15.13 -3.83 16.87
C ARG A 74 15.22 -5.30 17.33
N LEU A 75 14.61 -6.28 16.65
CA LEU A 75 14.69 -7.71 17.02
C LEU A 75 16.12 -8.22 17.21
N PRO A 76 17.12 -7.83 16.39
CA PRO A 76 18.48 -8.31 16.55
C PRO A 76 19.07 -7.97 17.93
N LEU A 77 18.58 -6.93 18.61
CA LEU A 77 19.00 -6.57 19.96
C LEU A 77 18.60 -7.63 21.00
N ILE A 78 17.51 -8.36 20.78
CA ILE A 78 17.12 -9.47 21.66
C ILE A 78 18.19 -10.56 21.61
N ALA A 79 18.57 -10.98 20.41
CA ALA A 79 19.58 -12.02 20.22
C ALA A 79 20.98 -11.57 20.66
N LYS A 80 21.35 -10.30 20.40
CA LYS A 80 22.68 -9.76 20.70
C LYS A 80 22.88 -9.35 22.17
N VAL A 81 21.84 -8.89 22.84
CA VAL A 81 21.94 -8.29 24.20
C VAL A 81 21.06 -9.00 25.21
N ALA A 82 19.74 -9.06 24.96
CA ALA A 82 18.80 -9.55 25.96
C ALA A 82 19.00 -11.04 26.28
N ARG A 83 19.26 -11.88 25.27
CA ARG A 83 19.44 -13.33 25.44
C ARG A 83 20.73 -13.68 26.18
N PRO A 84 21.91 -13.14 25.83
CA PRO A 84 23.12 -13.32 26.63
C PRO A 84 22.97 -12.80 28.07
N ALA A 85 22.38 -11.61 28.25
CA ALA A 85 22.16 -11.05 29.59
C ALA A 85 21.22 -11.94 30.44
N ALA A 86 20.14 -12.45 29.86
CA ALA A 86 19.24 -13.37 30.56
C ALA A 86 19.93 -14.69 30.94
N LEU A 87 20.80 -15.22 30.08
CA LEU A 87 21.59 -16.42 30.37
C LEU A 87 22.59 -16.18 31.51
N LEU A 88 23.29 -15.04 31.50
CA LEU A 88 24.21 -14.67 32.58
C LEU A 88 23.47 -14.44 33.90
N ALA A 89 22.30 -13.78 33.86
CA ALA A 89 21.45 -13.65 35.04
C ALA A 89 21.02 -15.02 35.58
N ALA A 90 20.62 -15.97 34.73
CA ALA A 90 20.27 -17.31 35.16
C ALA A 90 21.46 -18.05 35.80
N LEU A 91 22.68 -17.87 35.27
CA LEU A 91 23.91 -18.42 35.85
C LEU A 91 24.22 -17.80 37.21
N ASP A 92 24.12 -16.47 37.33
CA ASP A 92 24.36 -15.75 38.59
C ASP A 92 23.35 -16.16 39.67
N LEU A 93 22.10 -16.44 39.30
CA LEU A 93 21.10 -16.95 40.23
C LEU A 93 21.56 -18.29 40.85
N VAL A 94 22.13 -19.19 40.05
CA VAL A 94 22.70 -20.46 40.55
C VAL A 94 23.88 -20.16 41.48
N LEU A 95 24.75 -19.23 41.11
CA LEU A 95 25.92 -18.87 41.91
C LEU A 95 25.54 -18.24 43.25
N VAL A 96 24.49 -17.40 43.28
CA VAL A 96 23.88 -16.85 44.49
C VAL A 96 23.45 -17.99 45.42
N VAL A 97 22.69 -18.97 44.90
CA VAL A 97 22.20 -20.11 45.70
C VAL A 97 23.37 -20.93 46.26
N VAL A 98 24.41 -21.19 45.47
CA VAL A 98 25.60 -21.93 45.91
C VAL A 98 26.41 -21.15 46.95
N ALA A 99 26.59 -19.84 46.76
CA ALA A 99 27.32 -18.98 47.68
C ALA A 99 26.67 -18.94 49.07
N PHE A 100 25.34 -18.78 49.12
CA PHE A 100 24.61 -18.74 50.38
C PHE A 100 24.54 -20.11 51.08
N THR A 101 24.45 -21.22 50.32
CA THR A 101 24.48 -22.56 50.93
C THR A 101 25.85 -22.94 51.47
N THR A 102 26.93 -22.42 50.90
CA THR A 102 28.31 -22.63 51.37
C THR A 102 28.78 -21.63 52.43
N GLY A 103 27.94 -20.65 52.80
CA GLY A 103 28.24 -19.64 53.81
C GLY A 103 29.14 -18.49 53.35
N SER A 104 29.39 -18.36 52.04
CA SER A 104 30.23 -17.29 51.47
C SER A 104 29.40 -16.03 51.16
N THR A 105 29.26 -15.16 52.15
CA THR A 105 28.43 -13.94 52.06
C THR A 105 28.94 -12.95 51.01
N VAL A 106 30.26 -12.75 50.91
CA VAL A 106 30.85 -11.82 49.93
C VAL A 106 30.57 -12.29 48.50
N LEU A 107 30.75 -13.58 48.20
CA LEU A 107 30.47 -14.15 46.89
C LEU A 107 28.98 -14.03 46.54
N GLY A 108 28.11 -14.27 47.53
CA GLY A 108 26.65 -14.14 47.37
C GLY A 108 26.21 -12.72 47.05
N VAL A 109 26.79 -11.70 47.69
CA VAL A 109 26.49 -10.29 47.41
C VAL A 109 26.96 -9.90 46.00
N VAL A 110 28.19 -10.28 45.61
CA VAL A 110 28.71 -9.97 44.27
C VAL A 110 27.85 -10.61 43.19
N ALA A 111 27.50 -11.89 43.34
CA ALA A 111 26.64 -12.60 42.39
C ALA A 111 25.23 -11.99 42.32
N LEU A 112 24.68 -11.54 43.45
CA LEU A 112 23.38 -10.87 43.50
C LEU A 112 23.40 -9.53 42.74
N VAL A 113 24.47 -8.74 42.87
CA VAL A 113 24.60 -7.47 42.14
C VAL A 113 24.70 -7.72 40.64
N LEU A 114 25.50 -8.71 40.21
CA LEU A 114 25.63 -9.07 38.80
C LEU A 114 24.30 -9.58 38.22
N LEU A 115 23.59 -10.44 38.95
CA LEU A 115 22.24 -10.91 38.62
C LEU A 115 21.31 -9.73 38.33
N LEU A 116 21.26 -8.75 39.23
CA LEU A 116 20.38 -7.58 39.09
C LEU A 116 20.76 -6.74 37.87
N LEU A 117 22.04 -6.52 37.62
CA LEU A 117 22.52 -5.77 36.45
C LEU A 117 22.15 -6.46 35.14
N PHE A 118 22.38 -7.76 35.02
CA PHE A 118 22.04 -8.51 33.81
C PHE A 118 20.53 -8.66 33.62
N ALA A 119 19.78 -8.88 34.69
CA ALA A 119 18.31 -8.90 34.63
C ALA A 119 17.75 -7.55 34.19
N ALA A 120 18.26 -6.43 34.74
CA ALA A 120 17.86 -5.09 34.34
C ALA A 120 18.19 -4.83 32.86
N ALA A 121 19.39 -5.18 32.40
CA ALA A 121 19.79 -5.03 31.00
C ALA A 121 18.86 -5.81 30.05
N ALA A 122 18.51 -7.05 30.39
CA ALA A 122 17.57 -7.86 29.62
C ALA A 122 16.18 -7.22 29.57
N VAL A 123 15.64 -6.78 30.71
CA VAL A 123 14.31 -6.15 30.81
C VAL A 123 14.26 -4.83 30.04
N VAL A 124 15.25 -3.96 30.19
CA VAL A 124 15.32 -2.67 29.48
C VAL A 124 15.38 -2.89 27.98
N THR A 125 16.22 -3.84 27.52
CA THR A 125 16.33 -4.17 26.10
C THR A 125 14.99 -4.68 25.56
N MET A 126 14.33 -5.60 26.26
CA MET A 126 13.03 -6.13 25.83
C MET A 126 11.96 -5.03 25.78
N ARG A 127 11.94 -4.11 26.74
CA ARG A 127 11.04 -2.94 26.73
C ARG A 127 11.33 -2.01 25.55
N TYR A 128 12.59 -1.73 25.27
CA TYR A 128 13.00 -0.87 24.17
C TYR A 128 12.66 -1.46 22.79
N VAL A 129 12.75 -2.79 22.63
CA VAL A 129 12.32 -3.50 21.42
C VAL A 129 10.78 -3.54 21.33
N ALA A 130 10.09 -3.71 22.46
CA ALA A 130 8.63 -3.74 22.48
C ALA A 130 8.00 -2.38 22.13
N ALA A 131 8.64 -1.28 22.55
CA ALA A 131 8.24 0.10 22.29
C ALA A 131 8.84 0.68 20.98
N ASP A 132 9.20 -0.18 20.03
CA ASP A 132 9.70 0.26 18.74
C ASP A 132 8.59 0.96 17.93
N PRO A 133 8.70 2.26 17.61
CA PRO A 133 7.67 2.99 16.87
C PRO A 133 7.50 2.51 15.42
N LEU A 134 8.49 1.80 14.88
CA LEU A 134 8.44 1.24 13.52
C LEU A 134 7.83 -0.16 13.48
N ARG A 135 7.40 -0.69 14.63
CA ARG A 135 6.81 -2.02 14.72
C ARG A 135 5.38 -2.01 14.19
N ILE A 136 5.12 -2.87 13.20
CA ILE A 136 3.76 -3.13 12.74
C ILE A 136 3.17 -4.29 13.56
N GLY A 137 2.22 -3.98 14.44
CA GLY A 137 1.49 -4.99 15.19
C GLY A 137 0.43 -5.71 14.34
N PRO A 138 -0.29 -6.69 14.93
CA PRO A 138 -1.31 -7.45 14.22
C PRO A 138 -2.51 -6.60 13.77
N ARG A 139 -2.87 -5.57 14.54
CA ARG A 139 -4.00 -4.68 14.21
C ARG A 139 -3.65 -3.77 13.03
N GLU A 140 -2.45 -3.20 13.06
CA GLU A 140 -1.92 -2.34 12.01
C GLU A 140 -1.76 -3.14 10.71
N ARG A 141 -1.29 -4.40 10.79
CA ARG A 141 -1.29 -5.32 9.65
C ARG A 141 -2.67 -5.55 9.06
N ALA A 142 -3.65 -5.87 9.90
CA ALA A 142 -5.03 -6.05 9.44
C ALA A 142 -5.57 -4.78 8.76
N ALA A 143 -5.23 -3.59 9.28
CA ALA A 143 -5.60 -2.32 8.66
C ALA A 143 -4.90 -2.12 7.29
N ILE A 144 -3.62 -2.44 7.17
CA ILE A 144 -2.89 -2.38 5.90
C ILE A 144 -3.49 -3.36 4.89
N GLU A 145 -3.73 -4.61 5.28
CA GLU A 145 -4.36 -5.60 4.40
C GLU A 145 -5.77 -5.19 3.96
N ALA A 146 -6.58 -4.68 4.89
CA ALA A 146 -7.93 -4.18 4.58
C ALA A 146 -7.88 -2.96 3.65
N SER A 147 -6.88 -2.09 3.81
CA SER A 147 -6.70 -0.91 2.95
C SER A 147 -6.31 -1.27 1.52
N GLY A 148 -5.69 -2.43 1.30
CA GLY A 148 -5.32 -2.95 -0.01
C GLY A 148 -6.45 -3.67 -0.76
N ARG A 149 -7.65 -3.79 -0.16
CA ARG A 149 -8.78 -4.53 -0.74
C ARG A 149 -9.99 -3.64 -0.98
N TRP A 150 -10.63 -3.87 -2.11
CA TRP A 150 -11.92 -3.31 -2.45
C TRP A 150 -12.80 -4.43 -2.98
N SER A 151 -13.98 -4.55 -2.40
CA SER A 151 -15.03 -5.47 -2.84
C SER A 151 -16.34 -4.71 -3.00
N PRO A 152 -17.17 -5.08 -3.99
CA PRO A 152 -18.52 -4.52 -4.11
C PRO A 152 -19.35 -4.89 -2.87
N ARG A 153 -20.14 -3.93 -2.35
CA ARG A 153 -20.79 -4.06 -1.03
C ARG A 153 -21.91 -5.09 -0.98
N ASP A 154 -22.62 -5.30 -2.08
CA ASP A 154 -23.73 -6.26 -2.17
C ASP A 154 -23.69 -7.06 -3.48
N GLU A 155 -24.36 -8.21 -3.49
CA GLU A 155 -24.56 -9.01 -4.69
C GLU A 155 -25.46 -8.27 -5.70
N TRP A 156 -24.90 -7.95 -6.86
CA TRP A 156 -25.63 -7.31 -7.96
C TRP A 156 -26.55 -8.33 -8.62
N THR A 157 -27.87 -8.13 -8.59
CA THR A 157 -28.84 -9.14 -9.07
C THR A 157 -29.29 -8.98 -10.53
N ALA A 158 -29.09 -7.83 -11.20
CA ALA A 158 -29.56 -7.61 -12.59
C ALA A 158 -28.43 -7.26 -13.61
N PRO A 159 -28.41 -7.85 -14.82
CA PRO A 159 -27.48 -7.47 -15.90
C PRO A 159 -27.86 -6.12 -16.49
N THR A 160 -27.21 -5.07 -15.99
CA THR A 160 -27.50 -3.69 -16.41
C THR A 160 -26.23 -2.97 -16.89
N ARG A 161 -26.41 -1.87 -17.63
CA ARG A 161 -25.30 -1.02 -18.13
C ARG A 161 -24.45 -0.49 -16.97
N GLU A 162 -25.07 -0.22 -15.83
CA GLU A 162 -24.45 0.19 -14.58
C GLU A 162 -23.46 -0.86 -14.06
N ARG A 163 -23.77 -2.16 -14.22
CA ARG A 163 -22.86 -3.25 -13.87
C ARG A 163 -21.64 -3.28 -14.79
N ALA A 164 -21.85 -3.10 -16.09
CA ALA A 164 -20.76 -3.04 -17.07
C ALA A 164 -19.84 -1.83 -16.82
N LEU A 165 -20.40 -0.69 -16.42
CA LEU A 165 -19.63 0.49 -16.02
C LEU A 165 -18.74 0.20 -14.81
N LEU A 166 -19.31 -0.42 -13.76
CA LEU A 166 -18.55 -0.78 -12.57
C LEU A 166 -17.49 -1.85 -12.86
N ALA A 167 -17.78 -2.82 -13.73
CA ALA A 167 -16.81 -3.83 -14.16
C ALA A 167 -15.63 -3.22 -14.96
N ALA A 168 -15.90 -2.24 -15.83
CA ALA A 168 -14.86 -1.50 -16.52
C ALA A 168 -14.00 -0.67 -15.53
N ALA A 169 -14.63 -0.08 -14.52
CA ALA A 169 -13.92 0.66 -13.47
C ALA A 169 -13.01 -0.25 -12.63
N THR A 170 -13.48 -1.44 -12.24
CA THR A 170 -12.68 -2.39 -11.46
C THR A 170 -11.56 -3.01 -12.28
N ASP A 171 -11.77 -3.25 -13.57
CA ASP A 171 -10.70 -3.65 -14.49
C ASP A 171 -9.62 -2.57 -14.61
N ALA A 172 -10.01 -1.30 -14.82
CA ALA A 172 -9.07 -0.19 -14.85
C ALA A 172 -8.29 -0.08 -13.53
N ALA A 173 -8.97 -0.18 -12.38
CA ALA A 173 -8.33 -0.16 -11.07
C ALA A 173 -7.33 -1.32 -10.89
N ARG A 174 -7.67 -2.53 -11.34
CA ARG A 174 -6.78 -3.70 -11.33
C ARG A 174 -5.53 -3.48 -12.16
N ARG A 175 -5.69 -2.92 -13.36
CA ARG A 175 -4.57 -2.57 -14.22
C ARG A 175 -3.68 -1.53 -13.56
N ILE A 176 -4.24 -0.51 -12.92
CA ILE A 176 -3.47 0.50 -12.15
C ILE A 176 -2.67 -0.16 -11.03
N VAL A 177 -3.30 -0.96 -10.16
CA VAL A 177 -2.60 -1.55 -9.01
C VAL A 177 -1.56 -2.59 -9.39
N ALA A 178 -1.67 -3.19 -10.58
CA ALA A 178 -0.68 -4.11 -11.13
C ALA A 178 0.56 -3.39 -11.69
N THR A 179 0.54 -2.05 -11.84
CA THR A 179 1.68 -1.30 -12.36
C THR A 179 2.84 -1.25 -11.35
N PRO A 180 4.11 -1.34 -11.80
CA PRO A 180 5.27 -1.13 -10.93
C PRO A 180 5.28 0.28 -10.28
N ALA A 181 4.73 1.28 -10.95
CA ALA A 181 4.63 2.64 -10.43
C ALA A 181 3.70 2.73 -9.20
N TRP A 182 2.65 1.89 -9.13
CA TRP A 182 1.77 1.78 -7.97
C TRP A 182 2.47 1.10 -6.80
N THR A 183 3.14 -0.04 -7.05
CA THR A 183 3.79 -0.84 -5.99
C THR A 183 4.97 -0.10 -5.34
N THR A 184 5.69 0.71 -6.12
CA THR A 184 6.80 1.54 -5.64
C THR A 184 6.36 2.85 -4.97
N GLY A 185 5.07 3.18 -5.01
CA GLY A 185 4.53 4.43 -4.49
C GLY A 185 4.95 5.67 -5.30
N LEU A 186 5.51 5.51 -6.50
CA LEU A 186 5.89 6.61 -7.38
C LEU A 186 4.69 7.50 -7.72
N LEU A 187 3.52 6.90 -7.93
CA LEU A 187 2.29 7.62 -8.22
C LEU A 187 1.83 8.51 -7.05
N ALA A 188 2.10 8.12 -5.80
CA ALA A 188 1.78 8.92 -4.63
C ALA A 188 2.76 10.10 -4.44
N ARG A 189 4.01 9.97 -4.90
CA ARG A 189 5.03 11.03 -4.81
C ARG A 189 4.74 12.21 -5.74
N GLY A 190 4.08 11.99 -6.87
CA GLY A 190 3.66 13.04 -7.81
C GLY A 190 2.54 13.94 -7.31
N GLY A 191 2.17 13.90 -6.03
CA GLY A 191 1.12 14.73 -5.42
C GLY A 191 -0.31 14.27 -5.69
N VAL A 192 -0.50 13.21 -6.50
CA VAL A 192 -1.82 12.70 -6.83
C VAL A 192 -2.16 11.48 -5.97
N VAL A 193 -2.77 11.73 -4.81
CA VAL A 193 -3.26 10.68 -3.91
C VAL A 193 -4.64 10.21 -4.42
N LEU A 194 -4.63 9.34 -5.43
CA LEU A 194 -5.87 8.72 -5.91
C LEU A 194 -6.29 7.60 -4.93
N SER A 195 -7.35 7.86 -4.16
CA SER A 195 -8.03 6.80 -3.40
C SER A 195 -8.90 5.98 -4.35
N LEU A 196 -8.30 4.99 -5.03
CA LEU A 196 -9.00 4.09 -5.98
C LEU A 196 -10.26 3.48 -5.36
N ALA A 197 -10.20 3.07 -4.10
CA ALA A 197 -11.36 2.53 -3.41
C ALA A 197 -12.47 3.55 -3.18
N ALA A 198 -12.15 4.83 -2.98
CA ALA A 198 -13.17 5.88 -2.85
C ALA A 198 -13.83 6.18 -4.19
N GLU A 199 -13.06 6.18 -5.29
CA GLU A 199 -13.61 6.30 -6.64
C GLU A 199 -14.54 5.12 -6.98
N LEU A 200 -14.13 3.90 -6.67
CA LEU A 200 -14.96 2.71 -6.86
C LEU A 200 -16.20 2.72 -5.97
N ASP A 201 -16.10 3.14 -4.70
CA ASP A 201 -17.25 3.29 -3.79
C ASP A 201 -18.24 4.35 -4.32
N GLN A 202 -17.74 5.46 -4.87
CA GLN A 202 -18.59 6.51 -5.46
C GLN A 202 -19.26 6.04 -6.75
N LEU A 203 -18.53 5.37 -7.63
CA LEU A 203 -19.07 4.79 -8.86
C LEU A 203 -20.11 3.71 -8.56
N GLU A 204 -19.87 2.83 -7.59
CA GLU A 204 -20.86 1.86 -7.13
C GLU A 204 -22.13 2.54 -6.61
N THR A 205 -21.98 3.58 -5.79
CA THR A 205 -23.11 4.34 -5.24
C THR A 205 -23.93 4.99 -6.36
N GLN A 206 -23.27 5.63 -7.32
CA GLN A 206 -23.93 6.27 -8.48
C GLN A 206 -24.63 5.23 -9.35
N ALA A 207 -23.96 4.13 -9.66
CA ALA A 207 -24.47 3.06 -10.50
C ALA A 207 -25.71 2.39 -9.87
N ARG A 208 -25.79 2.30 -8.53
CA ARG A 208 -26.98 1.79 -7.82
C ARG A 208 -28.17 2.74 -7.81
N GLN A 209 -27.92 4.05 -7.91
CA GLN A 209 -28.98 5.05 -7.86
C GLN A 209 -29.65 5.30 -9.21
N THR A 210 -29.26 4.57 -10.27
CA THR A 210 -29.70 4.78 -11.66
C THR A 210 -29.63 6.26 -12.03
N PRO A 211 -28.42 6.77 -12.29
CA PRO A 211 -28.21 8.21 -12.39
C PRO A 211 -28.98 8.78 -13.58
N ALA A 212 -29.54 9.98 -13.42
CA ALA A 212 -30.09 10.73 -14.55
C ALA A 212 -29.01 10.91 -15.64
N GLU A 213 -29.40 11.06 -16.91
CA GLU A 213 -28.48 11.20 -18.07
C GLU A 213 -27.22 12.08 -17.86
N PRO A 214 -27.30 13.28 -17.26
CA PRO A 214 -26.10 14.09 -17.00
C PRO A 214 -25.19 13.51 -15.89
N ALA A 215 -25.74 12.75 -14.94
CA ALA A 215 -24.93 12.03 -13.96
C ALA A 215 -24.32 10.75 -14.58
N TRP A 216 -25.05 10.06 -15.46
CA TRP A 216 -24.56 8.90 -16.21
C TRP A 216 -23.36 9.26 -17.09
N SER A 217 -23.47 10.32 -17.90
CA SER A 217 -22.41 10.79 -18.80
C SER A 217 -21.12 11.16 -18.05
N ARG A 218 -21.25 11.72 -16.83
CA ARG A 218 -20.12 12.00 -15.94
C ARG A 218 -19.46 10.73 -15.42
N SER A 219 -20.24 9.72 -15.03
CA SER A 219 -19.70 8.43 -14.60
C SER A 219 -18.97 7.71 -15.75
N VAL A 220 -19.50 7.74 -16.98
CA VAL A 220 -18.82 7.22 -18.17
C VAL A 220 -17.49 7.95 -18.43
N THR A 221 -17.50 9.28 -18.32
CA THR A 221 -16.29 10.09 -18.48
C THR A 221 -15.24 9.77 -17.41
N ARG A 222 -15.66 9.58 -16.16
CA ARG A 222 -14.78 9.16 -15.05
C ARG A 222 -14.14 7.81 -15.29
N VAL A 223 -14.93 6.80 -15.68
CA VAL A 223 -14.39 5.45 -15.98
C VAL A 223 -13.45 5.48 -17.19
N SER A 224 -13.75 6.31 -18.19
CA SER A 224 -12.85 6.51 -19.34
C SER A 224 -11.53 7.17 -18.93
N ALA A 225 -11.59 8.15 -18.02
CA ALA A 225 -10.39 8.78 -17.48
C ALA A 225 -9.55 7.80 -16.66
N LEU A 226 -10.18 6.97 -15.81
CA LEU A 226 -9.50 5.88 -15.09
C LEU A 226 -8.86 4.86 -16.04
N THR A 227 -9.53 4.55 -17.14
CA THR A 227 -9.00 3.63 -18.17
C THR A 227 -7.78 4.22 -18.88
N ALA A 228 -7.86 5.48 -19.32
CA ALA A 228 -6.73 6.18 -19.94
C ALA A 228 -5.56 6.37 -18.96
N TYR A 229 -5.86 6.60 -17.69
CA TYR A 229 -4.86 6.63 -16.61
C TYR A 229 -4.19 5.26 -16.46
N ALA A 230 -4.96 4.16 -16.42
CA ALA A 230 -4.43 2.80 -16.34
C ALA A 230 -3.50 2.46 -17.52
N ASP A 231 -3.91 2.81 -18.73
CA ASP A 231 -3.11 2.61 -19.95
C ASP A 231 -1.81 3.41 -19.92
N THR A 232 -1.87 4.64 -19.40
CA THR A 232 -0.69 5.51 -19.26
C THR A 232 0.24 5.00 -18.17
N ALA A 233 -0.28 4.62 -17.01
CA ALA A 233 0.49 4.08 -15.90
C ALA A 233 1.19 2.77 -16.26
N ALA A 234 0.60 1.93 -17.12
CA ALA A 234 1.23 0.73 -17.66
C ALA A 234 2.43 1.03 -18.57
N GLY A 235 2.46 2.19 -19.21
CA GLY A 235 3.56 2.65 -20.06
C GLY A 235 4.73 3.26 -19.29
N ILE A 236 4.58 3.53 -17.99
CA ILE A 236 5.65 4.09 -17.15
C ILE A 236 6.67 2.99 -16.87
N VAL A 237 7.79 3.05 -17.59
CA VAL A 237 8.94 2.18 -17.36
C VAL A 237 9.67 2.68 -16.12
N VAL A 238 9.75 1.84 -15.09
CA VAL A 238 10.55 2.11 -13.89
C VAL A 238 11.99 1.68 -14.19
N ASP A 239 12.82 2.61 -14.66
CA ASP A 239 14.27 2.40 -14.66
C ASP A 239 14.78 2.50 -13.20
N GLU A 240 15.31 1.39 -12.65
CA GLU A 240 15.89 1.30 -11.29
C GLU A 240 17.06 2.27 -11.03
N PRO A 241 17.42 2.59 -9.75
CA PRO A 241 16.58 2.91 -8.61
C PRO A 241 17.06 4.26 -8.02
N ALA A 242 16.72 5.37 -8.67
CA ALA A 242 16.84 6.74 -8.14
C ALA A 242 16.07 7.77 -8.97
N GLY A 243 15.54 7.38 -10.13
CA GLY A 243 14.85 8.29 -11.04
C GLY A 243 13.54 8.77 -10.45
N GLU A 244 13.47 10.07 -10.15
CA GLU A 244 12.19 10.75 -10.05
C GLU A 244 11.37 10.45 -11.33
N PRO A 245 10.05 10.25 -11.22
CA PRO A 245 9.22 10.10 -12.41
C PRO A 245 9.44 11.33 -13.30
N ARG A 246 9.53 11.13 -14.63
CA ARG A 246 9.66 12.27 -15.54
C ARG A 246 8.48 13.21 -15.28
N GLU A 247 8.76 14.49 -15.13
CA GLU A 247 7.73 15.52 -14.86
C GLU A 247 6.58 15.43 -15.87
N GLU A 248 6.91 15.16 -17.14
CA GLU A 248 5.95 14.91 -18.23
C GLU A 248 4.98 13.76 -17.94
N ASP A 249 5.44 12.65 -17.34
CA ASP A 249 4.57 11.51 -17.02
C ASP A 249 3.61 11.86 -15.88
N VAL A 250 4.07 12.65 -14.90
CA VAL A 250 3.25 13.12 -13.77
C VAL A 250 2.18 14.11 -14.25
N GLU A 251 2.53 15.05 -15.13
CA GLU A 251 1.58 15.99 -15.71
C GLU A 251 0.48 15.29 -16.52
N VAL A 252 0.84 14.28 -17.32
CA VAL A 252 -0.12 13.49 -18.10
C VAL A 252 -1.05 12.70 -17.19
N LEU A 253 -0.56 12.13 -16.10
CA LEU A 253 -1.39 11.44 -15.12
C LEU A 253 -2.32 12.40 -14.37
N ALA A 254 -1.81 13.58 -13.98
CA ALA A 254 -2.60 14.62 -13.32
C ALA A 254 -3.72 15.15 -14.21
N PHE A 255 -3.49 15.24 -15.53
CA PHE A 255 -4.51 15.61 -16.50
C PHE A 255 -5.76 14.72 -16.34
N PHE A 256 -5.61 13.39 -16.37
CA PHE A 256 -6.74 12.46 -16.30
C PHE A 256 -7.51 12.51 -14.98
N LEU A 257 -6.86 12.95 -13.89
CA LEU A 257 -7.47 13.02 -12.57
C LEU A 257 -8.03 14.41 -12.23
N SER A 258 -7.88 15.38 -13.15
CA SER A 258 -8.35 16.74 -12.95
C SER A 258 -9.88 16.82 -12.83
N PRO A 259 -10.42 17.53 -11.83
CA PRO A 259 -11.85 17.80 -11.70
C PRO A 259 -12.48 18.41 -12.95
N SER A 260 -11.72 19.21 -13.70
CA SER A 260 -12.17 19.86 -14.92
C SER A 260 -12.57 18.88 -16.02
N ILE A 261 -12.02 17.66 -16.03
CA ILE A 261 -12.44 16.62 -16.98
C ILE A 261 -13.85 16.09 -16.63
N TYR A 262 -14.24 16.15 -15.36
CA TYR A 262 -15.52 15.64 -14.87
C TYR A 262 -16.66 16.65 -14.94
N GLU A 263 -16.36 17.93 -15.16
CA GLU A 263 -17.35 19.02 -15.29
C GLU A 263 -17.73 19.33 -16.74
N VAL A 264 -16.92 18.91 -17.72
CA VAL A 264 -17.20 19.11 -19.15
C VAL A 264 -17.99 17.91 -19.67
N GLY A 265 -19.30 17.88 -19.38
CA GLY A 265 -20.22 16.84 -19.82
C GLY A 265 -21.67 17.17 -19.55
#